data_AF-A0A2J4PY65-F1
#
_entry.id   AF-A0A2J4PY65-F1
#
_cell.length_a   1.000
_cell.length_b   1.000
_cell.length_c   1.000
_cell.angle_alpha   90.00
_cell.angle_beta   90.00
_cell.angle_gamma   90.00
#
_symmetry.space_group_name_H-M   'P 1'
#
loop_
_entity.id
_entity.type
_entity.pdbx_description
1 polymer ?
#
loop_
_entity_poly.entity_id
_entity_poly.type
_entity_poly.pdbx_seq_one_letter_code
_entity_poly.pdbx_strand_id
1 'polypeptide(L)'
;MFSEIMRYILDLGPTVMLPIVIIIFSKILGMKLGDCFKSGLHIGIGFVGIGLVIGLMLDSIGPAAKAMAEHFQINLHVIDIGWPGSSPMTWASQIALVAIPIAIAVNIFMLVTRMTRVVNVDIWNIWHMTFTGAMLHIATGSYWIGILGVVVHAAFVY
;
A
#
# COMPACT_ATOMS: atom_id res chain seq x y z
N MET A 1 -19.72 7.04 -12.45
CA MET A 1 -19.94 5.65 -11.99
C MET A 1 -18.69 4.94 -11.49
N PHE A 2 -17.71 4.52 -12.32
CA PHE A 2 -16.50 3.83 -11.82
C PHE A 2 -15.61 4.72 -10.93
N SER A 3 -15.44 5.99 -11.32
CA SER A 3 -14.71 7.01 -10.55
C SER A 3 -15.37 7.36 -9.21
N GLU A 4 -16.70 7.30 -9.13
CA GLU A 4 -17.47 7.57 -7.90
C GLU A 4 -17.40 6.40 -6.92
N ILE A 5 -17.49 5.16 -7.43
CA ILE A 5 -17.28 3.95 -6.61
C ILE A 5 -15.84 3.92 -6.08
N MET A 6 -14.86 4.29 -6.91
CA MET A 6 -13.48 4.42 -6.45
C MET A 6 -13.32 5.49 -5.38
N ARG A 7 -13.89 6.70 -5.56
CA ARG A 7 -13.85 7.74 -4.52
C ARG A 7 -14.52 7.28 -3.22
N TYR A 8 -15.69 6.65 -3.30
CA TYR A 8 -16.38 6.11 -2.13
C TYR A 8 -15.54 5.06 -1.38
N ILE A 9 -14.86 4.17 -2.12
CA ILE A 9 -13.96 3.16 -1.53
C ILE A 9 -12.71 3.81 -0.92
N LEU A 10 -12.21 4.88 -1.50
CA LEU A 10 -11.06 5.62 -0.98
C LEU A 10 -11.41 6.48 0.24
N ASP A 11 -12.62 7.06 0.28
CA ASP A 11 -13.12 7.86 1.40
C ASP A 11 -13.38 7.02 2.66
N LEU A 12 -13.62 5.71 2.51
CA LEU A 12 -13.70 4.76 3.63
C LEU A 12 -12.35 4.57 4.36
N GLY A 13 -11.25 5.01 3.75
CA GLY A 13 -9.91 4.99 4.33
C GLY A 13 -9.19 3.64 4.23
N PRO A 14 -7.85 3.64 4.42
CA PRO A 14 -7.01 2.45 4.27
C PRO A 14 -7.43 1.29 5.18
N THR A 15 -7.86 1.63 6.39
CA THR A 15 -8.25 0.71 7.46
C THR A 15 -9.46 -0.14 7.10
N VAL A 16 -10.29 0.31 6.15
CA VAL A 16 -11.48 -0.41 5.67
C VAL A 16 -11.24 -0.99 4.29
N MET A 17 -10.54 -0.27 3.41
CA MET A 17 -10.30 -0.69 2.04
C MET A 17 -9.49 -1.99 1.94
N LEU A 18 -8.36 -2.08 2.66
CA LEU A 18 -7.50 -3.28 2.65
C LEU A 18 -8.20 -4.55 3.13
N PRO A 19 -8.90 -4.54 4.29
CA PRO A 19 -9.69 -5.69 4.72
C PRO A 19 -10.69 -6.17 3.67
N ILE A 20 -11.38 -5.25 2.99
CA ILE A 20 -12.34 -5.60 1.93
C ILE A 20 -11.64 -6.27 0.76
N VAL A 21 -10.53 -5.70 0.29
CA VAL A 21 -9.74 -6.28 -0.81
C VAL A 21 -9.26 -7.68 -0.45
N ILE A 22 -8.79 -7.88 0.78
CA ILE A 22 -8.31 -9.20 1.22
C ILE A 22 -9.47 -10.19 1.36
N ILE A 23 -10.63 -9.79 1.86
CA ILE A 23 -11.82 -10.66 1.91
C ILE A 23 -12.20 -11.15 0.50
N ILE A 24 -12.21 -10.25 -0.49
CA ILE A 24 -12.52 -10.58 -1.89
C ILE A 24 -11.47 -11.53 -2.45
N PHE A 25 -10.18 -11.24 -2.25
CA PHE A 25 -9.08 -12.08 -2.74
C PHE A 25 -9.06 -13.47 -2.09
N SER A 26 -9.18 -13.55 -0.76
CA SER A 26 -9.28 -14.81 -0.02
C SER A 26 -10.42 -15.67 -0.54
N LYS A 27 -11.54 -15.05 -0.91
CA LYS A 27 -12.69 -15.76 -1.50
C LYS A 27 -12.38 -16.31 -2.89
N ILE A 28 -11.68 -15.54 -3.73
CA ILE A 28 -11.24 -15.98 -5.07
C ILE A 28 -10.26 -17.16 -4.95
N LEU A 29 -9.39 -17.16 -3.94
CA LEU A 29 -8.47 -18.26 -3.65
C LEU A 29 -9.15 -19.51 -3.06
N GLY A 30 -10.47 -19.50 -2.89
CA GLY A 30 -11.25 -20.67 -2.47
C GLY A 30 -11.44 -20.82 -0.96
N MET A 31 -11.12 -19.80 -0.16
CA MET A 31 -11.38 -19.84 1.28
C MET A 31 -12.90 -19.80 1.59
N LYS A 32 -13.29 -20.39 2.73
CA LYS A 32 -14.68 -20.33 3.22
C LYS A 32 -15.02 -18.90 3.60
N LEU A 33 -16.29 -18.49 3.41
CA LEU A 33 -16.73 -17.12 3.68
C LEU A 33 -16.38 -16.68 5.12
N GLY A 34 -16.64 -17.53 6.11
CA GLY A 34 -16.31 -17.23 7.50
C GLY A 34 -14.83 -16.98 7.75
N ASP A 35 -13.94 -17.72 7.06
CA ASP A 35 -12.49 -17.56 7.21
C ASP A 35 -11.99 -16.31 6.48
N CYS A 36 -12.61 -15.95 5.35
CA CYS A 36 -12.32 -14.70 4.64
C CYS A 36 -12.63 -13.48 5.53
N PHE A 37 -13.82 -13.44 6.14
CA PHE A 37 -14.22 -12.35 7.02
C PHE A 37 -13.31 -12.22 8.24
N LYS A 38 -12.95 -13.34 8.87
CA LYS A 38 -11.99 -13.33 9.99
C LYS A 38 -10.63 -12.80 9.56
N SER A 39 -10.10 -13.25 8.43
CA SER A 39 -8.81 -12.81 7.91
C SER A 39 -8.77 -11.30 7.63
N GLY A 40 -9.79 -10.79 6.93
CA GLY A 40 -9.90 -9.35 6.69
C GLY A 40 -10.02 -8.54 7.98
N LEU A 41 -10.83 -9.01 8.93
CA LEU A 41 -11.00 -8.35 10.22
C LEU A 41 -9.70 -8.32 11.04
N HIS A 42 -8.94 -9.43 11.09
CA HIS A 42 -7.65 -9.48 11.78
C HIS A 42 -6.66 -8.46 11.20
N ILE A 43 -6.63 -8.30 9.88
CA ILE A 43 -5.77 -7.31 9.23
C ILE A 43 -6.24 -5.89 9.56
N GLY A 44 -7.55 -5.63 9.54
CA GLY A 44 -8.10 -4.34 9.95
C GLY A 44 -7.72 -3.96 11.38
N ILE A 45 -7.82 -4.89 12.33
CA ILE A 45 -7.40 -4.69 13.72
C ILE A 45 -5.90 -4.39 13.79
N GLY A 46 -5.08 -5.12 13.04
CA GLY A 46 -3.63 -4.89 12.96
C GLY A 46 -3.29 -3.47 12.48
N PHE A 47 -3.99 -2.98 11.46
CA PHE A 47 -3.82 -1.61 10.96
C PHE A 47 -4.18 -0.54 11.96
N VAL A 48 -5.29 -0.71 12.68
CA VAL A 48 -5.67 0.22 13.75
C VAL A 48 -4.58 0.23 14.83
N GLY A 49 -4.10 -0.94 15.24
CA GLY A 49 -3.02 -1.06 16.24
C GLY A 49 -1.74 -0.36 15.81
N ILE A 50 -1.30 -0.58 14.57
CA ILE A 50 -0.13 0.09 13.99
C ILE A 50 -0.33 1.61 13.95
N GLY A 51 -1.50 2.09 13.51
CA GLY A 51 -1.82 3.51 13.46
C GLY A 51 -1.76 4.19 14.85
N LEU A 52 -2.26 3.51 15.89
CA LEU A 52 -2.19 4.00 17.27
C LEU A 52 -0.74 4.12 17.76
N VAL A 53 0.10 3.12 17.49
CA VAL A 53 1.51 3.14 17.89
C VAL A 53 2.28 4.24 17.16
N ILE A 54 2.07 4.40 15.85
CA ILE A 54 2.70 5.47 15.08
C ILE A 54 2.27 6.83 15.62
N GLY A 55 0.97 7.03 15.88
CA GLY A 55 0.45 8.27 16.44
C GLY A 55 1.12 8.60 17.78
N LEU A 56 1.19 7.63 18.69
CA LEU A 56 1.88 7.78 19.96
C LEU A 56 3.37 8.13 19.78
N MET A 57 4.06 7.49 18.84
CA MET A 57 5.46 7.80 18.53
C MET A 57 5.62 9.22 17.97
N LEU A 58 4.75 9.65 17.05
CA LEU A 58 4.76 11.00 16.50
C LEU A 58 4.49 12.06 17.56
N ASP A 59 3.55 11.81 18.47
CA ASP A 59 3.20 12.74 19.55
C ASP A 59 4.30 12.81 20.62
N SER A 60 4.97 11.69 20.91
CA SER A 60 5.99 11.61 21.95
C SER A 60 7.38 12.05 21.46
N ILE A 61 7.74 11.69 20.23
CA ILE A 61 9.10 11.85 19.68
C ILE A 61 9.14 13.02 18.69
N GLY A 62 8.03 13.34 18.01
CA GLY A 62 7.97 14.42 17.02
C GLY A 62 8.41 15.79 17.56
N PRO A 63 7.92 16.24 18.73
CA PRO A 63 8.37 17.50 19.33
C PRO A 63 9.86 17.50 19.67
N ALA A 64 10.39 16.38 20.19
CA ALA A 64 11.80 16.23 20.51
C ALA A 64 12.68 16.26 19.25
N ALA A 65 12.24 15.62 18.17
CA ALA A 65 12.93 15.63 16.88
C ALA A 65 12.95 17.03 16.25
N LYS A 66 11.85 17.80 16.35
CA LYS A 66 11.81 19.20 15.89
C LYS A 66 12.72 20.10 16.71
N ALA A 67 12.67 19.99 18.04
CA ALA A 67 13.57 20.74 18.92
C ALA A 67 15.04 20.43 18.62
N MET A 68 15.38 19.16 18.36
CA MET A 68 16.72 18.76 17.92
C MET A 68 17.11 19.45 16.61
N ALA A 69 16.25 19.43 15.58
CA ALA A 69 16.53 20.08 14.30
C ALA A 69 16.77 21.59 14.45
N GLU A 70 15.97 22.27 15.29
CA GLU A 70 16.15 23.70 15.61
C GLU A 70 17.48 23.96 16.34
N HIS A 71 17.84 23.13 17.33
CA HIS A 71 19.10 23.26 18.07
C HIS A 71 20.34 23.06 17.20
N PHE A 72 20.30 22.14 16.24
CA PHE A 72 21.40 21.91 15.31
C PHE A 72 21.38 22.86 14.09
N GLN A 73 20.42 23.79 14.01
CA GLN A 73 20.17 24.66 12.85
C GLN A 73 20.07 23.91 11.52
N ILE A 74 19.59 22.67 11.56
CA ILE A 74 19.39 21.86 10.37
C ILE A 74 17.94 22.04 9.94
N ASN A 75 17.74 22.51 8.71
CA ASN A 75 16.43 22.85 8.17
C ASN A 75 15.64 21.60 7.74
N LEU A 76 15.32 20.70 8.68
CA LEU A 76 14.49 19.52 8.44
C LEU A 76 13.01 19.84 8.67
N HIS A 77 12.28 20.05 7.57
CA HIS A 77 10.83 20.33 7.59
C HIS A 77 9.96 19.07 7.54
N VAL A 78 10.54 17.90 7.30
CA VAL A 78 9.81 16.65 7.02
C VAL A 78 10.16 15.59 8.05
N ILE A 79 9.12 14.96 8.61
CA ILE A 79 9.24 13.81 9.50
C ILE A 79 9.00 12.54 8.67
N ASP A 80 9.95 11.61 8.69
CA ASP A 80 9.78 10.30 8.09
C ASP A 80 8.84 9.44 8.96
N ILE A 81 7.71 9.06 8.37
CA ILE A 81 6.68 8.23 8.99
C ILE A 81 6.94 6.72 8.79
N GLY A 82 8.00 6.38 8.06
CA GLY A 82 8.43 5.02 7.76
C GLY A 82 7.44 4.22 6.90
N TRP A 83 7.73 2.92 6.75
CA TRP A 83 6.82 1.96 6.12
C TRP A 83 5.43 1.86 6.79
N PRO A 84 5.28 2.00 8.13
CA PRO A 84 3.98 1.88 8.78
C PRO A 84 3.03 3.03 8.44
N GLY A 85 3.55 4.24 8.20
CA GLY A 85 2.75 5.39 7.80
C GLY A 85 2.54 5.51 6.28
N SER A 86 3.53 5.10 5.48
CA SER A 86 3.45 5.17 4.01
C SER A 86 2.62 4.06 3.37
N SER A 87 2.60 2.85 3.96
CA SER A 87 1.83 1.74 3.41
C SER A 87 0.31 2.01 3.41
N PRO A 88 -0.36 2.47 4.48
CA PRO A 88 -1.78 2.82 4.42
C PRO A 88 -2.08 3.91 3.39
N MET A 89 -1.23 4.94 3.29
CA MET A 89 -1.39 6.02 2.29
C MET A 89 -1.34 5.50 0.87
N THR A 90 -0.45 4.53 0.61
CA THR A 90 -0.33 3.86 -0.68
C THR A 90 -1.63 3.15 -1.05
N TRP A 91 -2.20 2.44 -0.09
CA TRP A 91 -3.46 1.73 -0.31
C TRP A 91 -4.62 2.71 -0.52
N ALA A 92 -4.65 3.86 0.15
CA ALA A 92 -5.61 4.93 -0.18
C ALA A 92 -5.39 5.62 -1.55
N SER A 93 -4.43 5.19 -2.36
CA SER A 93 -4.24 5.75 -3.71
C SER A 93 -5.18 5.12 -4.74
N GLN A 94 -5.52 5.89 -5.78
CA GLN A 94 -6.32 5.38 -6.92
C GLN A 94 -5.64 4.25 -7.70
N ILE A 95 -4.33 4.06 -7.52
CA ILE A 95 -3.54 3.05 -8.23
C ILE A 95 -3.57 1.70 -7.51
N ALA A 96 -3.82 1.70 -6.21
CA ALA A 96 -3.77 0.50 -5.38
C ALA A 96 -4.65 -0.65 -5.88
N LEU A 97 -5.86 -0.34 -6.34
CA LEU A 97 -6.83 -1.36 -6.76
C LEU A 97 -6.40 -2.10 -8.04
N VAL A 98 -5.67 -1.40 -8.93
CA VAL A 98 -5.20 -1.95 -10.21
C VAL A 98 -3.77 -2.48 -10.08
N ALA A 99 -3.00 -1.99 -9.12
CA ALA A 99 -1.63 -2.45 -8.88
C ALA A 99 -1.55 -3.94 -8.53
N ILE A 100 -2.50 -4.47 -7.74
CA ILE A 100 -2.54 -5.90 -7.38
C ILE A 100 -2.63 -6.81 -8.61
N PRO A 101 -3.67 -6.71 -9.46
CA PRO A 101 -3.77 -7.59 -10.64
C PRO A 101 -2.61 -7.38 -11.62
N ILE A 102 -2.10 -6.16 -11.76
CA ILE A 102 -0.95 -5.86 -12.63
C ILE A 102 0.34 -6.51 -12.11
N ALA A 103 0.63 -6.37 -10.82
CA ALA A 103 1.80 -6.97 -10.18
C ALA A 103 1.81 -8.49 -10.34
N ILE A 104 0.66 -9.13 -10.07
CA ILE A 104 0.50 -10.58 -10.25
C ILE A 104 0.69 -10.95 -11.73
N ALA A 105 0.11 -10.18 -12.66
CA ALA A 105 0.28 -10.43 -14.09
C ALA A 105 1.74 -10.32 -14.54
N VAL A 106 2.50 -9.33 -14.03
CA VAL A 106 3.94 -9.18 -14.31
C VAL A 106 4.71 -10.37 -13.76
N ASN A 107 4.43 -10.81 -12.53
CA ASN A 107 5.09 -11.97 -11.94
C ASN A 107 4.82 -13.26 -12.74
N ILE A 108 3.57 -13.50 -13.14
CA ILE A 108 3.19 -14.63 -14.00
C ILE A 108 3.90 -14.54 -15.36
N PHE A 109 3.97 -13.34 -15.95
CA PHE A 109 4.67 -13.12 -17.22
C PHE A 109 6.17 -13.46 -17.10
N MET A 110 6.82 -13.03 -16.02
CA MET A 110 8.22 -13.35 -15.74
C MET A 110 8.44 -14.85 -15.51
N LEU A 111 7.47 -15.55 -14.91
CA LEU A 111 7.52 -16.99 -14.74
C LEU A 111 7.43 -17.74 -16.08
N VAL A 112 6.48 -17.33 -16.95
CA VAL A 112 6.29 -17.94 -18.29
C VAL A 112 7.51 -17.70 -19.18
N THR A 113 8.08 -16.49 -19.11
CA THR A 113 9.32 -16.12 -19.83
C THR A 113 10.58 -16.68 -19.17
N ARG A 114 10.45 -17.45 -18.07
CA ARG A 114 11.54 -18.07 -17.29
C ARG A 114 12.56 -17.07 -16.73
N MET A 115 12.18 -15.80 -16.60
CA MET A 115 13.00 -14.79 -15.93
C MET A 115 13.01 -15.02 -14.40
N THR A 116 11.92 -15.54 -13.83
CA THR A 116 11.83 -15.92 -12.41
C THR A 116 11.39 -17.38 -12.26
N ARG A 117 11.63 -17.96 -11.07
CA ARG A 117 11.19 -19.32 -10.70
C ARG A 117 10.17 -19.33 -9.54
N VAL A 118 9.81 -18.15 -9.05
CA VAL A 118 9.01 -17.96 -7.83
C VAL A 118 7.77 -17.15 -8.14
N VAL A 119 6.65 -17.57 -7.55
CA VAL A 119 5.40 -16.81 -7.57
C VAL A 119 5.30 -16.00 -6.28
N ASN A 120 5.14 -14.68 -6.38
CA ASN A 120 4.87 -13.88 -5.19
C ASN A 120 3.40 -14.05 -4.78
N VAL A 121 3.18 -14.73 -3.66
CA VAL A 121 1.84 -14.94 -3.07
C VAL A 121 1.53 -13.89 -1.98
N ASP A 122 2.53 -13.13 -1.56
CA ASP A 122 2.37 -12.09 -0.53
C ASP A 122 1.79 -10.80 -1.13
N ILE A 123 0.47 -10.65 -1.00
CA ILE A 123 -0.30 -9.49 -1.46
C ILE A 123 0.06 -8.24 -0.65
N TRP A 124 0.47 -8.38 0.61
CA TRP A 124 0.87 -7.25 1.44
C TRP A 124 2.05 -6.53 0.80
N ASN A 125 3.03 -7.29 0.33
CA ASN A 125 4.28 -6.79 -0.23
C ASN A 125 4.09 -5.96 -1.51
N ILE A 126 2.92 -6.07 -2.17
CA ILE A 126 2.57 -5.30 -3.37
C ILE A 126 2.47 -3.79 -3.07
N TRP A 127 2.38 -3.40 -1.79
CA TRP A 127 2.38 -2.00 -1.40
C TRP A 127 3.65 -1.26 -1.89
N HIS A 128 4.83 -1.89 -1.92
CA HIS A 128 6.08 -1.22 -2.34
C HIS A 128 6.04 -0.73 -3.80
N MET A 129 5.61 -1.62 -4.70
CA MET A 129 5.47 -1.29 -6.12
C MET A 129 4.30 -0.32 -6.35
N THR A 130 3.21 -0.48 -5.58
CA THR A 130 2.08 0.45 -5.60
C THR A 130 2.49 1.85 -5.14
N PHE A 131 3.36 1.95 -4.13
CA PHE A 131 3.83 3.22 -3.58
C PHE A 131 4.60 4.00 -4.62
N THR A 132 5.47 3.32 -5.38
CA THR A 132 6.19 3.94 -6.50
C THR A 132 5.25 4.42 -7.58
N GLY A 133 4.24 3.62 -7.94
CA GLY A 133 3.20 4.03 -8.88
C GLY A 133 2.38 5.22 -8.39
N ALA A 134 2.01 5.23 -7.11
CA ALA A 134 1.28 6.31 -6.45
C ALA A 134 2.09 7.61 -6.44
N MET A 135 3.39 7.55 -6.12
CA MET A 135 4.30 8.68 -6.17
C MET A 135 4.40 9.26 -7.59
N LEU A 136 4.58 8.40 -8.60
CA LEU A 136 4.66 8.83 -10.00
C LEU A 136 3.36 9.48 -10.47
N HIS A 137 2.22 8.97 -10.03
CA HIS A 137 0.93 9.56 -10.35
C HIS A 137 0.73 10.92 -9.70
N ILE A 138 1.09 11.05 -8.42
CA ILE A 138 1.02 12.32 -7.69
C ILE A 138 1.97 13.36 -8.34
N ALA A 139 3.18 12.95 -8.74
CA ALA A 139 4.16 13.84 -9.33
C ALA A 139 3.82 14.27 -10.77
N THR A 140 3.25 13.37 -11.58
CA THR A 140 3.06 13.61 -13.01
C THR A 140 1.60 13.89 -13.41
N GLY A 141 0.64 13.64 -12.53
CA GLY A 141 -0.80 13.77 -12.79
C GLY A 141 -1.37 12.71 -13.75
N SER A 142 -0.53 11.85 -14.33
CA SER A 142 -0.93 10.83 -15.30
C SER A 142 -1.12 9.48 -14.62
N TYR A 143 -2.29 8.88 -14.81
CA TYR A 143 -2.61 7.54 -14.32
C TYR A 143 -1.77 6.45 -14.99
N TRP A 144 -1.50 6.60 -16.28
CA TRP A 144 -0.73 5.64 -17.08
C TRP A 144 0.74 5.56 -16.66
N ILE A 145 1.34 6.70 -16.31
CA ILE A 145 2.73 6.75 -15.83
C ILE A 145 2.83 6.07 -14.46
N GLY A 146 1.81 6.23 -13.61
CA GLY A 146 1.73 5.51 -12.35
C GLY A 146 1.68 3.99 -12.53
N ILE A 147 0.84 3.49 -13.45
CA ILE A 147 0.78 2.06 -13.78
C ILE A 147 2.11 1.55 -14.35
N LEU A 148 2.72 2.28 -15.28
CA LEU A 148 4.03 1.92 -15.83
C LEU A 148 5.07 1.81 -14.71
N GLY A 149 5.03 2.72 -13.75
CA GLY A 149 5.85 2.69 -12.54
C GLY A 149 5.67 1.41 -11.73
N VAL A 150 4.43 0.98 -11.51
CA VAL A 150 4.14 -0.30 -10.84
C VAL A 150 4.73 -1.47 -11.62
N VAL A 151 4.56 -1.51 -12.94
CA VAL A 151 5.07 -2.61 -13.80
C VAL A 151 6.59 -2.69 -13.75
N VAL A 152 7.27 -1.57 -13.92
CA VAL A 152 8.74 -1.54 -13.91
C VAL A 152 9.27 -1.92 -12.54
N HIS A 153 8.70 -1.36 -11.47
CA HIS A 153 9.11 -1.71 -10.11
C HIS A 153 8.88 -3.20 -9.82
N ALA A 154 7.71 -3.73 -10.17
CA ALA A 154 7.39 -5.14 -10.04
C ALA A 154 8.42 -6.02 -10.77
N ALA A 155 8.78 -5.66 -12.01
CA ALA A 155 9.75 -6.41 -12.81
C ALA A 155 11.17 -6.41 -12.22
N PHE A 156 11.55 -5.39 -11.45
CA PHE A 156 12.86 -5.32 -10.78
C PHE A 156 12.91 -6.04 -9.44
N VAL A 157 11.77 -6.09 -8.72
CA VAL A 157 11.69 -6.68 -7.38
C VAL A 157 11.46 -8.19 -7.42
N TYR A 158 10.83 -8.71 -8.47
CA TYR A 158 10.60 -10.14 -8.68
C TYR A 158 11.81 -10.87 -9.25
#